data_AF-A0A2W4XN20-F1
#
_entry.id   AF-A0A2W4XN20-F1
#
_cell.length_a   1.000
_cell.length_b   1.000
_cell.length_c   1.000
_cell.angle_alpha   90.00
_cell.angle_beta   90.00
_cell.angle_gamma   90.00
#
_symmetry.space_group_name_H-M   'P 1'
#
loop_
_entity.id
_entity.type
_entity.pdbx_description
1 polymer ?
#
loop_
_entity_poly.entity_id
_entity_poly.type
_entity_poly.pdbx_seq_one_letter_code
_entity_poly.pdbx_strand_id
1 'polypeptide(L)'
;MWRRQLGGCRSKVRSQHCSRQGQTRELNGSENQIRFGVSPRQPHRAGPSWRYDIAYVDGSHQAPDVLIDSVLAFKLLRVGGIMVFDDYLWHMEAAGKQDLVNMPKLAIDAFININIRKLNIIAGAPLGQIYIAKASD
;
A
#
# COMPACT_ATOMS: atom_id res chain seq x y z
N MET A 1 6.13 19.66 -64.27
CA MET A 1 6.76 20.56 -63.26
C MET A 1 6.22 20.17 -61.90
N TRP A 2 6.96 19.83 -60.83
CA TRP A 2 8.36 19.51 -60.52
C TRP A 2 8.28 18.60 -59.27
N ARG A 3 8.68 17.33 -59.36
CA ARG A 3 9.92 16.68 -58.87
C ARG A 3 10.01 16.32 -57.37
N ARG A 4 10.37 15.05 -57.16
CA ARG A 4 10.87 14.43 -55.92
C ARG A 4 12.11 15.15 -55.38
N GLN A 5 12.31 15.07 -54.06
CA GLN A 5 13.67 15.03 -53.50
C GLN A 5 13.73 14.07 -52.30
N LEU A 6 14.68 13.15 -52.39
CA LEU A 6 15.13 12.24 -51.33
C LEU A 6 16.03 13.00 -50.35
N GLY A 7 16.08 12.56 -49.09
CA GLY A 7 17.27 12.75 -48.25
C GLY A 7 16.99 12.85 -46.75
N GLY A 8 17.76 12.09 -45.96
CA GLY A 8 18.17 12.55 -44.63
C GLY A 8 17.92 11.61 -43.45
N CYS A 9 18.77 10.60 -43.29
CA CYS A 9 19.03 10.01 -41.98
C CYS A 9 19.94 10.98 -41.18
N ARG A 10 19.49 11.52 -40.03
CA ARG A 10 20.29 11.81 -38.82
C ARG A 10 19.49 12.51 -37.70
N SER A 11 19.50 11.85 -36.54
CA SER A 11 19.44 12.38 -35.17
C SER A 11 18.45 13.50 -34.83
N LYS A 12 17.38 13.14 -34.12
CA LYS A 12 16.84 13.98 -33.05
C LYS A 12 16.43 13.09 -31.87
N VAL A 13 17.20 13.20 -30.80
CA VAL A 13 16.87 12.76 -29.45
C VAL A 13 15.46 13.27 -29.13
N ARG A 14 14.46 12.38 -29.13
CA ARG A 14 13.15 12.69 -28.56
C ARG A 14 13.12 12.13 -27.14
N SER A 15 13.45 13.05 -26.23
CA SER A 15 12.89 13.17 -24.88
C SER A 15 11.93 12.04 -24.51
N GLN A 16 12.43 11.08 -23.73
CA GLN A 16 11.61 10.19 -22.94
C GLN A 16 10.86 11.05 -21.90
N HIS A 17 9.61 11.40 -22.19
CA HIS A 17 8.67 11.76 -21.15
C HIS A 17 8.05 10.46 -20.65
N CYS A 18 8.78 9.78 -19.76
CA CYS A 18 8.30 8.60 -19.05
C CYS A 18 7.44 9.09 -17.89
N SER A 19 6.16 9.36 -18.15
CA SER A 19 5.16 9.59 -17.10
C SER A 19 4.90 8.27 -16.37
N ARG A 20 5.83 7.86 -15.50
CA ARG A 20 5.65 6.70 -14.61
C ARG A 20 4.74 7.13 -13.46
N GLN A 21 3.44 7.03 -13.72
CA GLN A 21 2.45 6.94 -12.65
C GLN A 21 2.85 5.77 -11.74
N GLY A 22 2.82 5.98 -10.42
CA GLY A 22 3.05 4.92 -9.44
C GLY A 22 2.13 3.75 -9.75
N GLN A 23 2.67 2.53 -9.74
CA GLN A 23 1.87 1.34 -10.03
C GLN A 23 0.95 1.05 -8.84
N THR A 24 -0.26 1.61 -8.87
CA THR A 24 -1.36 1.19 -8.01
C THR A 24 -1.85 -0.16 -8.52
N ARG A 25 -1.70 -1.22 -7.73
CA ARG A 25 -2.35 -2.50 -8.00
C ARG A 25 -3.51 -2.66 -7.03
N GLU A 26 -4.71 -2.43 -7.53
CA GLU A 26 -5.97 -2.76 -6.86
C GLU A 26 -6.13 -4.29 -6.91
N LEU A 27 -6.22 -4.92 -5.74
CA LEU A 27 -6.58 -6.33 -5.64
C LEU A 27 -8.12 -6.39 -5.58
N ASN A 28 -8.77 -6.59 -6.73
CA ASN A 28 -10.24 -6.52 -6.85
C ASN A 28 -10.98 -7.60 -6.03
N GLY A 29 -11.99 -7.15 -5.28
CA GLY A 29 -13.09 -7.94 -4.72
C GLY A 29 -13.62 -7.31 -3.42
N SER A 30 -14.81 -6.69 -3.46
CA SER A 30 -15.58 -6.09 -2.34
C SER A 30 -14.85 -5.07 -1.45
N GLU A 31 -15.07 -3.77 -1.68
CA GLU A 31 -14.75 -2.61 -0.80
C GLU A 31 -13.35 -2.49 -0.15
N ASN A 32 -12.47 -3.48 -0.25
CA ASN A 32 -11.11 -3.46 0.27
C ASN A 32 -10.17 -2.75 -0.70
N GLN A 33 -9.56 -1.65 -0.25
CA GLN A 33 -8.58 -0.89 -1.00
C GLN A 33 -7.22 -0.93 -0.31
N ILE A 34 -6.45 -2.00 -0.52
CA ILE A 34 -5.01 -1.93 -0.21
C ILE A 34 -4.29 -1.14 -1.31
N ARG A 35 -3.69 0.00 -0.97
CA ARG A 35 -2.89 0.79 -1.90
C ARG A 35 -1.41 0.63 -1.59
N PHE A 36 -0.65 0.19 -2.58
CA PHE A 36 0.79 0.03 -2.44
C PHE A 36 1.56 1.18 -3.11
N GLY A 37 2.58 1.68 -2.43
CA GLY A 37 3.53 2.66 -2.95
C GLY A 37 4.91 2.05 -3.18
N VAL A 38 5.54 2.42 -4.29
CA VAL A 38 6.96 2.13 -4.59
C VAL A 38 7.73 3.44 -4.75
N SER A 39 8.91 3.53 -4.14
CA SER A 39 9.84 4.63 -4.36
C SER A 39 10.57 4.43 -5.70
N PRO A 40 10.99 5.50 -6.41
CA PRO A 40 11.69 5.39 -7.70
C PRO A 40 13.08 4.70 -7.65
N ARG A 41 13.53 4.19 -6.50
CA ARG A 41 14.87 3.61 -6.35
C ARG A 41 14.94 2.17 -6.89
N GLN A 42 15.28 2.11 -8.18
CA GLN A 42 15.88 1.00 -8.93
C GLN A 42 15.00 -0.23 -9.27
N PRO A 43 15.17 -0.79 -10.49
CA PRO A 43 14.43 -1.94 -10.96
C PRO A 43 14.78 -3.20 -10.16
N HIS A 44 13.74 -3.97 -9.86
CA HIS A 44 13.74 -5.30 -9.26
C HIS A 44 14.92 -6.16 -9.73
N ARG A 45 15.98 -6.22 -8.91
CA ARG A 45 16.93 -7.34 -8.97
C ARG A 45 16.24 -8.54 -8.35
N ALA A 46 16.27 -9.68 -9.05
CA ALA A 46 15.77 -10.96 -8.58
C ALA A 46 16.33 -11.27 -7.18
N GLY A 47 15.47 -11.12 -6.18
CA GLY A 47 15.73 -11.18 -4.74
C GLY A 47 14.38 -11.13 -4.01
N PRO A 48 14.32 -11.43 -2.69
CA PRO A 48 13.17 -12.05 -2.02
C PRO A 48 11.84 -11.28 -2.16
N SER A 49 10.75 -12.04 -2.00
CA SER A 49 9.32 -11.80 -2.34
C SER A 49 8.65 -10.46 -2.01
N TRP A 50 9.33 -9.51 -1.36
CA TRP A 50 8.79 -8.20 -1.01
C TRP A 50 8.89 -7.22 -2.19
N ARG A 51 7.85 -6.39 -2.37
CA ARG A 51 7.69 -5.56 -3.58
C ARG A 51 7.45 -4.08 -3.31
N TYR A 52 7.06 -3.70 -2.09
CA TYR A 52 6.55 -2.37 -1.82
C TYR A 52 7.25 -1.69 -0.63
N ASP A 53 7.38 -0.37 -0.73
CA ASP A 53 7.92 0.50 0.31
C ASP A 53 6.84 0.95 1.30
N ILE A 54 5.62 1.13 0.81
CA ILE A 54 4.48 1.61 1.59
C ILE A 54 3.24 0.75 1.27
N ALA A 55 2.45 0.43 2.29
CA ALA A 55 1.14 -0.18 2.16
C ALA A 55 0.11 0.66 2.93
N TYR A 56 -0.97 1.05 2.27
CA TYR A 56 -2.13 1.72 2.89
C TYR A 56 -3.27 0.72 2.93
N VAL A 57 -3.77 0.41 4.12
CA VAL A 57 -4.86 -0.52 4.37
C VAL A 57 -6.10 0.30 4.69
N ASP A 58 -6.99 0.36 3.71
CA ASP A 58 -8.30 1.03 3.72
C ASP A 58 -9.33 -0.04 3.38
N GLY A 59 -9.67 -0.86 4.38
CA GLY A 59 -10.52 -2.03 4.21
C GLY A 59 -12.01 -1.69 4.28
N SER A 60 -12.88 -2.66 4.02
CA SER A 60 -14.35 -2.58 4.08
C SER A 60 -14.94 -2.20 5.46
N HIS A 61 -14.11 -1.80 6.43
CA HIS A 61 -14.39 -1.60 7.85
C HIS A 61 -14.78 -2.88 8.62
N GLN A 62 -14.80 -4.04 7.96
CA GLN A 62 -15.04 -5.34 8.60
C GLN A 62 -13.73 -5.91 9.14
N ALA A 63 -13.75 -6.36 10.40
CA ALA A 63 -12.59 -6.97 11.05
C ALA A 63 -11.97 -8.14 10.26
N PRO A 64 -12.72 -9.14 9.74
CA PRO A 64 -12.10 -10.27 9.01
C PRO A 64 -11.35 -9.81 7.76
N ASP A 65 -11.94 -8.88 7.01
CA ASP A 65 -11.39 -8.34 5.76
C ASP A 65 -10.09 -7.57 6.03
N VAL A 66 -10.13 -6.66 7.02
CA VAL A 66 -8.95 -5.87 7.44
C VAL A 66 -7.83 -6.77 7.95
N LEU A 67 -8.14 -7.88 8.62
CA LEU A 67 -7.12 -8.81 9.11
C LEU A 67 -6.40 -9.51 7.96
N ILE A 68 -7.15 -9.99 6.96
CA ILE A 68 -6.58 -10.64 5.77
C ILE A 68 -5.69 -9.66 5.02
N ASP A 69 -6.19 -8.44 4.81
CA ASP A 69 -5.47 -7.36 4.13
C ASP A 69 -4.18 -7.01 4.86
N SER A 70 -4.22 -6.90 6.19
CA SER A 70 -3.06 -6.64 7.04
C SER A 70 -1.96 -7.70 6.85
N VAL A 71 -2.35 -8.98 6.87
CA VAL A 71 -1.42 -10.10 6.73
C VAL A 71 -0.81 -10.15 5.33
N LEU A 72 -1.61 -9.95 4.28
CA LEU A 72 -1.13 -9.94 2.90
C LEU A 72 -0.23 -8.74 2.63
N ALA A 73 -0.63 -7.55 3.07
CA ALA A 73 0.18 -6.34 2.97
C ALA A 73 1.52 -6.52 3.68
N PHE A 74 1.55 -7.14 4.86
CA PHE A 74 2.78 -7.34 5.62
C PHE A 74 3.77 -8.27 4.91
N LYS A 75 3.27 -9.31 4.23
CA LYS A 75 4.10 -10.21 3.42
C LYS A 75 4.69 -9.54 2.18
N LEU A 76 3.97 -8.59 1.60
CA LEU A 76 4.40 -7.86 0.39
C LEU A 76 5.28 -6.65 0.71
N LEU A 77 5.18 -6.12 1.94
CA LEU A 77 5.97 -4.99 2.42
C LEU A 77 7.41 -5.42 2.73
N ARG A 78 8.37 -4.61 2.29
CA ARG A 78 9.78 -4.84 2.62
C ARG A 78 10.08 -4.54 4.09
N VAL A 79 11.15 -5.11 4.61
CA VAL A 79 11.72 -4.66 5.88
C VAL A 79 12.12 -3.18 5.78
N GLY A 80 11.73 -2.40 6.77
CA GLY A 80 11.82 -0.93 6.79
C GLY A 80 10.75 -0.23 5.96
N GLY A 81 9.78 -0.95 5.40
CA GLY A 81 8.60 -0.36 4.76
C GLY A 81 7.57 0.09 5.79
N ILE A 82 6.69 1.00 5.38
CA ILE A 82 5.65 1.58 6.24
C ILE A 82 4.29 1.00 5.86
N MET A 83 3.52 0.57 6.84
CA MET A 83 2.11 0.26 6.68
C MET A 83 1.27 1.27 7.45
N VAL A 84 0.18 1.70 6.83
CA VAL A 84 -0.77 2.66 7.36
C VAL A 84 -2.13 1.99 7.42
N PHE A 85 -2.76 2.01 8.59
CA PHE A 85 -4.15 1.61 8.77
C PHE A 85 -5.02 2.85 8.86
N ASP A 86 -6.03 2.92 8.01
CA ASP A 86 -7.10 3.91 8.14
C ASP A 86 -8.18 3.44 9.13
N ASP A 87 -9.04 4.36 9.54
CA ASP A 87 -10.29 4.05 10.23
C ASP A 87 -10.19 3.30 11.57
N TYR A 88 -9.07 3.41 12.28
CA TYR A 88 -8.84 2.70 13.54
C TYR A 88 -9.94 2.92 14.60
N LEU A 89 -10.54 4.11 14.64
CA LEU A 89 -11.65 4.44 15.55
C LEU A 89 -13.03 4.43 14.88
N TRP A 90 -13.12 3.97 13.63
CA TRP A 90 -14.37 3.97 12.88
C TRP A 90 -15.35 2.92 13.39
N HIS A 91 -16.63 3.29 13.39
CA HIS A 91 -17.75 2.40 13.59
C HIS A 91 -19.01 3.00 12.94
N MET A 92 -19.87 2.17 12.36
CA MET A 92 -21.15 2.62 11.78
C MET A 92 -22.28 2.70 12.81
N GLU A 93 -22.17 1.95 13.91
CA GLU A 93 -23.25 1.80 14.88
C GLU A 93 -23.25 2.93 15.92
N ALA A 94 -24.40 3.11 16.57
CA ALA A 94 -24.53 4.07 17.66
C ALA A 94 -23.62 3.69 18.85
N ALA A 95 -23.13 4.70 19.57
CA ALA A 95 -22.31 4.51 20.76
C ALA A 95 -22.98 3.54 21.75
N GLY A 96 -22.27 2.49 22.16
CA GLY A 96 -22.78 1.45 23.06
C GLY A 96 -23.53 0.29 22.38
N LYS A 97 -23.68 0.30 21.04
CA LYS A 97 -24.21 -0.82 20.25
C LYS A 97 -23.21 -1.33 19.21
N GLN A 98 -21.94 -1.05 19.43
CA GLN A 98 -20.86 -1.39 18.50
C GLN A 98 -20.60 -2.90 18.51
N ASP A 99 -20.67 -3.52 17.34
CA ASP A 99 -20.21 -4.87 17.07
C ASP A 99 -18.72 -4.82 16.69
N LEU A 100 -17.91 -5.54 17.46
CA LEU A 100 -16.46 -5.59 17.26
C LEU A 100 -16.07 -6.19 15.91
N VAL A 101 -16.92 -7.02 15.31
CA VAL A 101 -16.68 -7.61 13.98
C VAL A 101 -16.86 -6.57 12.87
N ASN A 102 -17.71 -5.56 13.09
CA ASN A 102 -17.95 -4.43 12.19
C ASN A 102 -16.98 -3.27 12.42
N MET A 103 -15.88 -3.51 13.14
CA MET A 103 -14.89 -2.50 13.45
C MET A 103 -13.49 -2.96 13.03
N PRO A 104 -12.74 -2.13 12.29
CA PRO A 104 -11.37 -2.45 11.88
C PRO A 104 -10.42 -2.55 13.09
N LYS A 105 -10.75 -1.87 14.20
CA LYS A 105 -9.98 -1.86 15.45
C LYS A 105 -9.60 -3.25 15.92
N LEU A 106 -10.56 -4.20 15.92
CA LEU A 106 -10.31 -5.56 16.40
C LEU A 106 -9.22 -6.26 15.59
N ALA A 107 -9.27 -6.12 14.26
CA ALA A 107 -8.31 -6.71 13.34
C ALA A 107 -6.92 -6.09 13.48
N ILE A 108 -6.87 -4.75 13.54
CA ILE A 108 -5.62 -3.99 13.68
C ILE A 108 -4.94 -4.34 15.01
N ASP A 109 -5.70 -4.37 16.10
CA ASP A 109 -5.18 -4.72 17.43
C ASP A 109 -4.66 -6.18 17.45
N ALA A 110 -5.40 -7.13 16.87
CA ALA A 110 -4.95 -8.51 16.77
C ALA A 110 -3.66 -8.64 15.95
N PHE A 111 -3.61 -8.01 14.78
CA PHE A 111 -2.46 -8.06 13.89
C PHE A 111 -1.20 -7.47 14.56
N ILE A 112 -1.33 -6.29 15.18
CA ILE A 112 -0.22 -5.62 15.87
C ILE A 112 0.27 -6.46 17.04
N ASN A 113 -0.64 -6.98 17.86
CA ASN A 113 -0.27 -7.80 19.02
C ASN A 113 0.47 -9.08 18.63
N ILE A 114 0.02 -9.76 17.58
CA ILE A 114 0.68 -10.97 17.06
C ILE A 114 2.08 -10.65 16.52
N ASN A 115 2.22 -9.52 15.84
CA ASN A 115 3.46 -9.14 15.15
C ASN A 115 4.31 -8.13 15.91
N ILE A 116 4.04 -7.88 17.20
CA ILE A 116 4.64 -6.75 17.94
C ILE A 116 6.17 -6.76 17.92
N ARG A 117 6.80 -7.94 17.90
CA ARG A 117 8.27 -8.09 17.84
C ARG A 117 8.87 -7.81 16.46
N LYS A 118 8.04 -7.73 15.43
CA LYS A 118 8.41 -7.48 14.03
C LYS A 118 8.00 -6.08 13.57
N LEU A 119 7.45 -5.26 14.46
CA LEU A 119 6.86 -3.97 14.16
C LEU A 119 7.45 -2.87 15.05
N ASN A 120 7.61 -1.69 14.46
CA ASN A 120 7.83 -0.46 15.19
C ASN A 120 6.60 0.43 14.99
N ILE A 121 5.88 0.75 16.06
CA ILE A 121 4.74 1.67 16.01
C ILE A 121 5.28 3.10 15.90
N ILE A 122 4.81 3.84 14.91
CA ILE A 122 5.21 5.22 14.67
C ILE A 122 4.23 6.13 15.44
N ALA A 123 4.75 6.89 16.40
CA ALA A 123 3.96 7.85 17.16
C ALA A 123 3.65 9.12 16.35
N GLY A 124 2.59 9.82 16.73
CA GLY A 124 2.20 11.10 16.13
C GLY A 124 1.26 11.00 14.93
N ALA A 125 0.70 9.81 14.65
CA ALA A 125 -0.38 9.67 13.69
C ALA A 125 -1.66 10.39 14.18
N PRO A 126 -2.54 10.86 13.27
CA PRO A 126 -3.85 11.39 13.63
C PRO A 126 -4.67 10.37 14.44
N LEU A 127 -5.59 10.84 15.29
CA LEU A 127 -6.32 10.00 16.25
C LEU A 127 -7.10 8.82 15.64
N GLY A 128 -7.36 8.83 14.33
CA GLY A 128 -8.06 7.75 13.61
C GLY A 128 -7.16 6.81 12.81
N GLN A 129 -5.84 6.98 12.82
CA GLN A 129 -4.92 6.18 11.99
C GLN A 129 -3.78 5.58 12.80
N ILE A 130 -3.29 4.43 12.35
CA ILE A 130 -2.13 3.76 12.96
C ILE A 130 -1.06 3.53 11.92
N TYR A 131 0.15 4.01 12.21
CA TYR A 131 1.32 3.85 11.34
C TYR A 131 2.29 2.87 11.98
N ILE A 132 2.74 1.88 11.21
CA ILE A 132 3.72 0.90 11.64
C ILE A 132 4.85 0.80 10.61
N ALA A 133 6.07 0.59 11.08
CA ALA A 133 7.19 0.19 10.24
C ALA A 133 7.51 -1.29 10.47
N LYS A 134 7.68 -2.04 9.38
CA LYS A 134 8.11 -3.43 9.45
C LYS A 134 9.59 -3.50 9.84
N ALA A 135 9.90 -4.10 10.99
CA ALA A 135 11.26 -4.24 11.49
C ALA A 135 11.94 -5.55 11.03
N SER A 136 11.17 -6.61 10.81
CA SER A 136 11.69 -7.94 10.42
C SER A 136 10.62 -8.84 9.77
N ASP A 137 11.04 -9.97 9.20
CA ASP A 137 10.18 -11.01 8.60
C ASP A 137 9.82 -12.13 9.59
#